data_AF-F8AL40-F1
#
_entry.id   AF-F8AL40-F1
#
_cell.length_a   1.000
_cell.length_b   1.000
_cell.length_c   1.000
_cell.angle_alpha   90.00
_cell.angle_beta   90.00
_cell.angle_gamma   90.00
#
_symmetry.space_group_name_H-M   'P 1'
#
loop_
_entity.id
_entity.type
_entity.pdbx_description
1 polymer ?
#
loop_
_entity_poly.entity_id
_entity_poly.type
_entity_poly.pdbx_seq_one_letter_code
_entity_poly.pdbx_strand_id
1 'polypeptide(L)'
;MKTIKEINERIKNKDAIVVTSEEMIKIVDELGAKNAAKEVDVVTTGTFGAMCSSGVFLNFGHSDPPIKMMKTYLNGVEAYSGLAAVDAYLGATQPNSDDDIDIDYGGAHVIEDLVAGKDIELTAEGYTTDCYPRKRVSTTITIDDLNQAILLNPRNCYQSYAAATNSREEKIYTYMGTLLPEFGNINYSGAGQLNPLQNDYNKTTKSYNTIGIGTRIFLGGGIGYIIGEGTQHNPNTAFGTLMVKGDLKTMNNKYLRGATIPKYGSSLFVGIGVPIPVLNEDIAKACAIRDEDIEVPIVDYGVPRRERPTVAKTNYKELRKGKISIELNINGTKKIEKTIKTASVSSYKKSREVAEELKKWILNGEFLLTERVDTLGKGSSKPMKAKAKLVGDIIRKPPIVVNCNITIDEASKILIENNINHLPIVDENNMLIGILTSWDIARAVAQNKKSISEIMTRNIISSTVDEPIDVVARKMSRNNISGVPVVDKNGRVLGVVTAEDLSKLIGMRMKI
;
A
#
# COMPACT_ATOMS: atom_id res chain seq x y z
N MET A 1 8.22 -4.01 -40.49
CA MET A 1 8.07 -3.44 -39.13
C MET A 1 9.46 -3.19 -38.61
N LYS A 2 9.67 -2.11 -37.86
CA LYS A 2 10.97 -1.85 -37.23
C LYS A 2 11.32 -2.99 -36.29
N THR A 3 12.60 -3.29 -36.13
CA THR A 3 13.12 -4.27 -35.18
C THR A 3 13.93 -3.58 -34.09
N ILE A 4 14.07 -4.23 -32.92
CA ILE A 4 14.91 -3.71 -31.84
C ILE A 4 16.38 -3.62 -32.28
N LYS A 5 16.83 -4.54 -33.16
CA LYS A 5 18.17 -4.50 -33.73
C LYS A 5 18.42 -3.21 -34.54
N GLU A 6 17.51 -2.88 -35.45
CA GLU A 6 17.61 -1.64 -36.26
C GLU A 6 17.57 -0.40 -35.36
N ILE A 7 16.69 -0.37 -34.35
CA ILE A 7 16.63 0.74 -33.38
C ILE A 7 17.97 0.87 -32.62
N ASN A 8 18.55 -0.24 -32.18
CA ASN A 8 19.85 -0.23 -31.49
C ASN A 8 21.01 0.21 -32.40
N GLU A 9 20.97 -0.10 -33.69
CA GLU A 9 21.93 0.44 -34.67
C GLU A 9 21.79 1.96 -34.77
N ARG A 10 20.56 2.47 -34.78
CA ARG A 10 20.31 3.92 -34.78
C ARG A 10 20.70 4.62 -33.48
N ILE A 11 20.52 3.96 -32.34
CA ILE A 11 20.99 4.45 -31.04
C ILE A 11 22.51 4.59 -31.04
N LYS A 12 23.23 3.58 -31.56
CA LYS A 12 24.70 3.62 -31.66
C LYS A 12 25.19 4.73 -32.59
N ASN A 13 24.47 4.99 -33.67
CA ASN A 13 24.77 6.04 -34.65
C ASN A 13 24.25 7.43 -34.21
N LYS A 14 23.54 7.53 -33.08
CA LYS A 14 22.93 8.75 -32.54
C LYS A 14 21.91 9.43 -33.48
N ASP A 15 21.24 8.63 -34.32
CA ASP A 15 20.17 9.07 -35.23
C ASP A 15 18.78 8.54 -34.83
N ALA A 16 18.68 7.82 -33.72
CA ALA A 16 17.40 7.35 -33.17
C ALA A 16 16.52 8.52 -32.69
N ILE A 17 15.22 8.46 -33.03
CA ILE A 17 14.21 9.41 -32.56
C ILE A 17 13.61 8.88 -31.26
N VAL A 18 14.01 9.51 -30.15
CA VAL A 18 13.58 9.14 -28.80
C VAL A 18 12.74 10.27 -28.21
N VAL A 19 11.56 9.92 -27.71
CA VAL A 19 10.63 10.88 -27.09
C VAL A 19 10.16 10.37 -25.73
N THR A 20 9.62 11.23 -24.88
CA THR A 20 8.89 10.80 -23.68
C THR A 20 7.45 10.45 -24.00
N SER A 21 6.75 9.72 -23.13
CA SER A 21 5.33 9.44 -23.38
C SER A 21 4.45 10.70 -23.40
N GLU A 22 4.84 11.78 -22.70
CA GLU A 22 4.15 13.08 -22.81
C GLU A 22 4.33 13.74 -24.19
N GLU A 23 5.51 13.62 -24.79
CA GLU A 23 5.78 14.09 -26.15
C GLU A 23 5.06 13.22 -27.19
N MET A 24 5.03 11.90 -26.98
CA MET A 24 4.38 10.94 -27.86
C MET A 24 2.88 11.24 -28.05
N ILE A 25 2.18 11.67 -26.99
CA ILE A 25 0.78 12.08 -27.05
C ILE A 25 0.59 13.18 -28.12
N LYS A 26 1.46 14.20 -28.14
CA LYS A 26 1.37 15.32 -29.10
C LYS A 26 1.64 14.86 -30.53
N ILE A 27 2.64 14.00 -30.71
CA ILE A 27 3.01 13.46 -32.03
C ILE A 27 1.86 12.64 -32.61
N VAL A 28 1.17 11.85 -31.77
CA VAL A 28 0.01 11.06 -32.21
C VAL A 28 -1.18 11.96 -32.54
N ASP A 29 -1.40 13.07 -31.83
CA ASP A 29 -2.44 14.05 -32.19
C ASP A 29 -2.20 14.69 -33.55
N GLU A 30 -0.94 15.03 -33.84
CA GLU A 30 -0.56 15.74 -35.07
C GLU A 30 -0.47 14.81 -36.29
N LEU A 31 0.15 13.63 -36.13
CA LEU A 31 0.49 12.75 -37.25
C LEU A 31 -0.39 11.50 -37.35
N GLY A 32 -1.11 11.16 -36.29
CA GLY A 32 -1.77 9.87 -36.12
C GLY A 32 -0.81 8.74 -35.75
N ALA A 33 -1.32 7.71 -35.07
CA ALA A 33 -0.52 6.60 -34.54
C ALA A 33 0.31 5.86 -35.62
N LYS A 34 -0.24 5.71 -36.82
CA LYS A 34 0.43 5.03 -37.94
C LYS A 34 1.69 5.76 -38.42
N ASN A 35 1.66 7.09 -38.49
CA ASN A 35 2.82 7.87 -38.92
C ASN A 35 3.78 8.10 -37.76
N ALA A 36 3.27 8.32 -36.55
CA ALA A 36 4.08 8.36 -35.34
C ALA A 36 4.92 7.08 -35.17
N ALA A 37 4.36 5.90 -35.46
CA ALA A 37 5.08 4.63 -35.45
C ALA A 37 6.22 4.53 -36.48
N LYS A 38 6.15 5.27 -37.58
CA LYS A 38 7.23 5.33 -38.58
C LYS A 38 8.36 6.26 -38.15
N GLU A 39 8.02 7.38 -37.53
CA GLU A 39 9.00 8.40 -37.14
C GLU A 39 9.69 8.08 -35.81
N VAL A 40 8.93 7.79 -34.77
CA VAL A 40 9.45 7.58 -33.41
C VAL A 40 10.02 6.17 -33.28
N ASP A 41 11.22 6.03 -32.73
CA ASP A 41 11.87 4.74 -32.49
C ASP A 41 11.63 4.24 -31.06
N VAL A 42 11.70 5.14 -30.08
CA VAL A 42 11.59 4.78 -28.66
C VAL A 42 10.76 5.81 -27.91
N VAL A 43 9.83 5.32 -27.09
CA VAL A 43 9.12 6.12 -26.10
C VAL A 43 9.66 5.79 -24.71
N THR A 44 10.14 6.80 -24.01
CA THR A 44 10.62 6.67 -22.63
C THR A 44 9.51 6.96 -21.64
N THR A 45 9.42 6.12 -20.62
CA THR A 45 8.41 6.18 -19.55
C THR A 45 9.09 6.24 -18.20
N GLY A 46 8.37 6.62 -17.16
CA GLY A 46 8.94 6.81 -15.84
C GLY A 46 7.93 6.77 -14.72
N THR A 47 8.33 6.20 -13.59
CA THR A 47 7.57 6.25 -12.34
C THR A 47 8.50 6.48 -11.16
N PHE A 48 8.03 7.24 -10.18
CA PHE A 48 8.69 7.46 -8.91
C PHE A 48 7.65 7.51 -7.78
N GLY A 49 7.54 6.42 -7.03
CA GLY A 49 6.57 6.28 -5.96
C GLY A 49 7.07 5.36 -4.87
N ALA A 50 6.41 5.40 -3.71
CA ALA A 50 6.69 4.54 -2.58
C ALA A 50 6.40 3.06 -2.92
N MET A 51 7.42 2.21 -2.80
CA MET A 51 7.38 0.78 -3.11
C MET A 51 7.81 0.00 -1.87
N CYS A 52 6.85 -0.31 -1.00
CA CYS A 52 7.09 -1.08 0.21
C CYS A 52 7.62 -2.50 -0.08
N SER A 53 7.28 -3.04 -1.25
CA SER A 53 7.81 -4.32 -1.75
C SER A 53 9.19 -4.18 -2.41
N SER A 54 10.11 -3.49 -1.73
CA SER A 54 11.51 -3.35 -2.13
C SER A 54 12.45 -3.94 -1.08
N GLY A 55 13.64 -4.35 -1.50
CA GLY A 55 14.68 -4.83 -0.58
C GLY A 55 15.96 -5.20 -1.31
N VAL A 56 17.00 -5.49 -0.53
CA VAL A 56 18.36 -5.72 -1.04
C VAL A 56 18.92 -7.04 -0.52
N PHE A 57 19.58 -7.81 -1.39
CA PHE A 57 20.49 -8.87 -0.98
C PHE A 57 21.88 -8.29 -0.80
N LEU A 58 22.51 -8.59 0.33
CA LEU A 58 23.83 -8.10 0.70
C LEU A 58 24.73 -9.28 1.01
N ASN A 59 25.95 -9.25 0.48
CA ASN A 59 27.02 -10.17 0.86
C ASN A 59 28.14 -9.38 1.51
N PHE A 60 28.42 -9.65 2.79
CA PHE A 60 29.34 -8.87 3.62
C PHE A 60 30.81 -9.31 3.52
N GLY A 61 31.08 -10.46 2.88
CA GLY A 61 32.37 -11.14 3.02
C GLY A 61 32.58 -11.72 4.42
N HIS A 62 33.53 -12.65 4.52
CA HIS A 62 33.89 -13.23 5.81
C HIS A 62 34.80 -12.29 6.60
N SER A 63 34.50 -12.14 7.88
CA SER A 63 35.47 -11.64 8.84
C SER A 63 36.60 -12.64 9.08
N ASP A 64 37.68 -12.22 9.75
CA ASP A 64 38.72 -13.11 10.22
C ASP A 64 38.85 -13.07 11.76
N PRO A 65 38.56 -14.16 12.49
CA PRO A 65 38.09 -15.47 11.98
C PRO A 65 36.69 -15.43 11.35
N PRO A 66 36.34 -16.41 10.50
CA PRO A 66 35.07 -16.46 9.78
C PRO A 66 33.87 -16.67 10.70
N ILE A 67 32.74 -16.10 10.29
CA ILE A 67 31.45 -16.13 11.00
C ILE A 67 30.36 -16.71 10.10
N LYS A 68 29.39 -17.37 10.74
CA LYS A 68 28.10 -17.74 10.14
C LYS A 68 27.00 -16.88 10.76
N MET A 69 26.59 -15.83 10.06
CA MET A 69 25.61 -14.85 10.53
C MET A 69 24.20 -15.47 10.55
N MET A 70 23.57 -15.44 11.72
CA MET A 70 22.19 -15.93 11.93
C MET A 70 21.24 -14.82 12.37
N LYS A 71 21.77 -13.75 12.96
CA LYS A 71 21.09 -12.49 13.21
C LYS A 71 22.01 -11.38 12.75
N THR A 72 21.51 -10.48 11.92
CA THR A 72 22.29 -9.39 11.34
C THR A 72 21.48 -8.10 11.47
N TYR A 73 22.12 -7.02 11.89
CA TYR A 73 21.51 -5.70 12.00
C TYR A 73 22.39 -4.66 11.31
N LEU A 74 21.74 -3.74 10.62
CA LEU A 74 22.34 -2.61 9.92
C LEU A 74 21.73 -1.33 10.50
N ASN A 75 22.51 -0.53 11.23
CA ASN A 75 22.01 0.62 12.00
C ASN A 75 20.78 0.26 12.88
N GLY A 76 20.84 -0.90 13.55
CA GLY A 76 19.73 -1.39 14.39
C GLY A 76 18.55 -2.00 13.62
N VAL A 77 18.55 -2.00 12.28
CA VAL A 77 17.51 -2.62 11.46
C VAL A 77 17.88 -4.06 11.10
N GLU A 78 16.99 -5.01 11.40
CA GLU A 78 17.26 -6.43 11.14
C GLU A 78 17.35 -6.75 9.63
N ALA A 79 18.44 -7.37 9.21
CA ALA A 79 18.57 -8.00 7.90
C ALA A 79 18.40 -9.52 8.04
N TYR A 80 17.44 -10.06 7.28
CA TYR A 80 17.07 -11.48 7.30
C TYR A 80 18.24 -12.35 6.85
N SER A 81 18.87 -13.02 7.82
CA SER A 81 20.00 -13.92 7.62
C SER A 81 19.52 -15.35 7.29
N GLY A 82 20.42 -16.33 7.28
CA GLY A 82 20.05 -17.74 7.04
C GLY A 82 19.96 -18.14 5.56
N LEU A 83 20.40 -17.27 4.65
CA LEU A 83 20.56 -17.57 3.22
C LEU A 83 21.87 -18.35 2.96
N ALA A 84 22.95 -17.88 3.57
CA ALA A 84 24.28 -18.49 3.61
C ALA A 84 25.06 -17.89 4.79
N ALA A 85 26.39 -18.01 4.81
CA ALA A 85 27.16 -17.66 5.99
C ALA A 85 27.30 -16.15 6.26
N VAL A 86 27.34 -15.32 5.21
CA VAL A 86 27.55 -13.85 5.31
C VAL A 86 26.62 -13.11 4.36
N ASP A 87 25.43 -13.66 4.17
CA ASP A 87 24.41 -13.17 3.25
C ASP A 87 23.15 -12.83 4.03
N ALA A 88 22.59 -11.65 3.76
CA ALA A 88 21.32 -11.23 4.33
C ALA A 88 20.44 -10.52 3.31
N TYR A 89 19.13 -10.57 3.54
CA TYR A 89 18.15 -9.77 2.82
C TYR A 89 17.61 -8.67 3.72
N LEU A 90 17.69 -7.42 3.31
CA LEU A 90 17.10 -6.29 4.04
C LEU A 90 15.85 -5.80 3.30
N GLY A 91 14.69 -5.94 3.94
CA GLY A 91 13.42 -5.43 3.42
C GLY A 91 13.23 -3.94 3.74
N ALA A 92 12.72 -3.15 2.78
CA ALA A 92 12.54 -1.70 2.95
C ALA A 92 11.58 -1.32 4.10
N THR A 93 10.64 -2.20 4.45
CA THR A 93 9.65 -1.98 5.53
C THR A 93 10.10 -2.51 6.89
N GLN A 94 11.31 -3.06 7.00
CA GLN A 94 11.79 -3.55 8.29
C GLN A 94 11.98 -2.36 9.24
N PRO A 95 11.33 -2.35 10.41
CA PRO A 95 11.51 -1.30 11.41
C PRO A 95 12.87 -1.41 12.11
N ASN A 96 13.27 -0.34 12.79
CA ASN A 96 14.38 -0.41 13.74
C ASN A 96 14.00 -1.32 14.92
N SER A 97 15.00 -1.99 15.51
CA SER A 97 14.83 -2.78 16.73
C SER A 97 14.89 -1.96 18.01
N ASP A 98 15.35 -0.71 17.94
CA ASP A 98 15.29 0.25 19.03
C ASP A 98 13.89 0.85 19.13
N ASP A 99 13.21 0.68 20.27
CA ASP A 99 11.85 1.17 20.53
C ASP A 99 11.73 2.70 20.50
N ASP A 100 12.82 3.43 20.76
CA ASP A 100 12.84 4.90 20.70
C ASP A 100 12.91 5.42 19.26
N ILE A 101 13.34 4.58 18.31
CA ILE A 101 13.42 4.87 16.88
C ILE A 101 12.24 4.24 16.11
N ASP A 102 11.97 2.96 16.39
CA ASP A 102 10.89 2.14 15.85
C ASP A 102 10.71 2.29 14.32
N ILE A 103 9.63 2.94 13.90
CA ILE A 103 9.25 3.10 12.49
C ILE A 103 9.86 4.32 11.81
N ASP A 104 10.49 5.23 12.56
CA ASP A 104 11.00 6.50 12.03
C ASP A 104 12.29 6.33 11.23
N TYR A 105 13.05 5.28 11.50
CA TYR A 105 14.17 4.81 10.67
C TYR A 105 14.03 3.30 10.44
N GLY A 106 14.39 2.81 9.26
CA GLY A 106 14.07 1.42 8.88
C GLY A 106 14.82 1.01 7.63
N GLY A 107 14.50 -0.16 7.08
CA GLY A 107 15.28 -0.75 5.99
C GLY A 107 15.39 0.14 4.75
N ALA A 108 14.36 0.91 4.42
CA ALA A 108 14.40 1.87 3.31
C ALA A 108 15.45 2.98 3.53
N HIS A 109 15.65 3.42 4.77
CA HIS A 109 16.62 4.45 5.13
C HIS A 109 18.04 3.90 5.09
N VAL A 110 18.26 2.67 5.60
CA VAL A 110 19.55 1.97 5.45
C VAL A 110 19.92 1.79 3.97
N ILE A 111 18.96 1.43 3.11
CA ILE A 111 19.19 1.30 1.67
C ILE A 111 19.59 2.66 1.05
N GLU A 112 18.90 3.75 1.40
CA GLU A 112 19.28 5.09 0.94
C GLU A 112 20.67 5.49 1.44
N ASP A 113 21.00 5.21 2.70
CA ASP A 113 22.27 5.56 3.32
C ASP A 113 23.43 4.78 2.68
N LEU A 114 23.25 3.49 2.38
CA LEU A 114 24.21 2.69 1.60
C LEU A 114 24.47 3.32 0.22
N VAL A 115 23.41 3.64 -0.53
CA VAL A 115 23.55 4.26 -1.86
C VAL A 115 24.15 5.67 -1.78
N ALA A 116 23.99 6.36 -0.66
CA ALA A 116 24.62 7.64 -0.38
C ALA A 116 26.10 7.53 0.03
N GLY A 117 26.64 6.30 0.14
CA GLY A 117 28.02 6.04 0.56
C GLY A 117 28.26 6.33 2.04
N LYS A 118 27.22 6.29 2.88
CA LYS A 118 27.37 6.51 4.32
C LYS A 118 27.86 5.25 5.02
N ASP A 119 28.49 5.48 6.16
CA ASP A 119 28.83 4.46 7.13
C ASP A 119 27.57 3.82 7.75
N ILE A 120 27.54 2.49 7.76
CA ILE A 120 26.49 1.67 8.35
C ILE A 120 27.12 0.79 9.44
N GLU A 121 26.57 0.86 10.65
CA GLU A 121 26.91 -0.07 11.72
C GLU A 121 26.36 -1.45 11.40
N LEU A 122 27.26 -2.42 11.22
CA LEU A 122 26.95 -3.84 11.07
C LEU A 122 27.18 -4.53 12.41
N THR A 123 26.14 -5.18 12.93
CA THR A 123 26.27 -6.18 13.99
C THR A 123 25.73 -7.51 13.51
N ALA A 124 26.45 -8.60 13.78
CA ALA A 124 25.96 -9.93 13.49
C ALA A 124 26.35 -10.95 14.56
N GLU A 125 25.45 -11.90 14.79
CA GLU A 125 25.61 -13.02 15.72
C GLU A 125 25.24 -14.34 15.05
N GLY A 126 25.94 -15.41 15.42
CA GLY A 126 25.63 -16.76 15.01
C GLY A 126 26.07 -17.82 16.03
N TYR A 127 25.87 -19.09 15.68
CA TYR A 127 26.47 -20.20 16.39
C TYR A 127 27.84 -20.54 15.81
N THR A 128 28.69 -21.15 16.61
CA THR A 128 30.05 -21.53 16.21
C THR A 128 30.08 -22.92 15.60
N THR A 129 30.98 -23.12 14.64
CA THR A 129 31.37 -24.42 14.10
C THR A 129 32.89 -24.42 13.84
N ASP A 130 33.47 -25.55 13.47
CA ASP A 130 34.89 -25.61 13.08
C ASP A 130 35.21 -24.68 11.89
N CYS A 131 34.27 -24.53 10.95
CA CYS A 131 34.40 -23.61 9.81
C CYS A 131 34.15 -22.14 10.19
N TYR A 132 33.43 -21.88 11.28
CA TYR A 132 32.97 -20.55 11.67
C TYR A 132 33.14 -20.36 13.18
N PRO A 133 34.38 -20.16 13.66
CA PRO A 133 34.63 -20.11 15.10
C PRO A 133 34.22 -18.77 15.73
N ARG A 134 34.01 -17.72 14.93
CA ARG A 134 33.54 -16.43 15.43
C ARG A 134 32.04 -16.46 15.73
N LYS A 135 31.66 -16.11 16.95
CA LYS A 135 30.26 -16.02 17.39
C LYS A 135 29.59 -14.68 17.07
N ARG A 136 30.34 -13.58 17.16
CA ARG A 136 29.83 -12.21 17.00
C ARG A 136 30.81 -11.33 16.24
N VAL A 137 30.28 -10.38 15.47
CA VAL A 137 31.05 -9.30 14.83
C VAL A 137 30.26 -8.00 14.98
N SER A 138 30.99 -6.91 15.21
CA SER A 138 30.47 -5.54 15.20
C SER A 138 31.53 -4.67 14.52
N THR A 139 31.13 -3.94 13.49
CA THR A 139 32.01 -3.09 12.68
C THR A 139 31.17 -2.04 11.95
N THR A 140 31.84 -1.08 11.34
CA THR A 140 31.22 -0.17 10.36
C THR A 140 31.58 -0.63 8.95
N ILE A 141 30.64 -0.49 8.01
CA ILE A 141 30.81 -0.77 6.59
C ILE A 141 30.22 0.35 5.74
N THR A 142 30.71 0.47 4.52
CA THR A 142 30.10 1.24 3.44
C THR A 142 29.57 0.29 2.35
N ILE A 143 28.92 0.83 1.32
CA ILE A 143 28.47 0.04 0.18
C ILE A 143 29.64 -0.58 -0.61
N ASP A 144 30.83 0.05 -0.56
CA ASP A 144 32.01 -0.41 -1.29
C ASP A 144 32.63 -1.65 -0.65
N ASP A 145 32.51 -1.81 0.66
CA ASP A 145 33.01 -2.97 1.42
C ASP A 145 32.21 -4.26 1.14
N LEU A 146 30.99 -4.15 0.62
CA LEU A 146 30.15 -5.32 0.31
C LEU A 146 30.65 -6.03 -0.95
N ASN A 147 30.67 -7.36 -0.98
CA ASN A 147 30.98 -8.07 -2.24
C ASN A 147 29.87 -7.89 -3.27
N GLN A 148 28.62 -7.97 -2.83
CA GLN A 148 27.44 -7.74 -3.65
C GLN A 148 26.39 -6.95 -2.88
N ALA A 149 25.75 -6.02 -3.57
CA ALA A 149 24.56 -5.31 -3.10
C ALA A 149 23.53 -5.30 -4.24
N ILE A 150 22.53 -6.16 -4.15
CA ILE A 150 21.58 -6.40 -5.23
C ILE A 150 20.20 -5.91 -4.79
N LEU A 151 19.70 -4.86 -5.43
CA LEU A 151 18.30 -4.47 -5.29
C LEU A 151 17.44 -5.56 -5.94
N LEU A 152 16.60 -6.25 -5.16
CA LEU A 152 15.65 -7.24 -5.64
C LEU A 152 14.26 -6.91 -5.11
N ASN A 153 13.43 -6.39 -6.01
CA ASN A 153 12.09 -5.98 -5.64
C ASN A 153 11.06 -6.93 -6.23
N PRO A 154 10.32 -7.68 -5.40
CA PRO A 154 9.35 -8.68 -5.87
C PRO A 154 8.11 -8.05 -6.51
N ARG A 155 7.88 -6.73 -6.39
CA ARG A 155 6.67 -6.08 -6.90
C ARG A 155 6.79 -4.55 -6.93
N ASN A 156 6.99 -3.98 -8.11
CA ASN A 156 7.07 -2.53 -8.33
C ASN A 156 6.24 -2.12 -9.56
N CYS A 157 6.22 -0.81 -9.85
CA CYS A 157 5.65 -0.24 -11.07
C CYS A 157 4.21 -0.69 -11.34
N TYR A 158 3.32 -0.53 -10.36
CA TYR A 158 1.90 -0.80 -10.54
C TYR A 158 1.34 -0.07 -11.77
N GLN A 159 0.59 -0.78 -12.61
CA GLN A 159 -0.04 -0.22 -13.81
C GLN A 159 -1.06 0.87 -13.46
N SER A 160 -2.02 0.57 -12.60
CA SER A 160 -2.87 1.55 -11.94
C SER A 160 -3.01 1.20 -10.46
N TYR A 161 -3.45 2.19 -9.68
CA TYR A 161 -3.67 2.02 -8.26
C TYR A 161 -4.96 2.74 -7.86
N ALA A 162 -5.66 2.22 -6.87
CA ALA A 162 -6.86 2.87 -6.35
C ALA A 162 -6.50 4.14 -5.58
N ALA A 163 -7.36 5.16 -5.68
CA ALA A 163 -7.35 6.28 -4.77
C ALA A 163 -8.01 5.86 -3.44
N ALA A 164 -7.59 6.47 -2.33
CA ALA A 164 -8.01 6.11 -1.00
C ALA A 164 -8.69 7.28 -0.30
N THR A 165 -9.79 7.00 0.38
CA THR A 165 -10.50 7.94 1.26
C THR A 165 -10.96 7.21 2.53
N ASN A 166 -11.61 7.91 3.45
CA ASN A 166 -11.99 7.39 4.76
C ASN A 166 -13.37 7.89 5.18
N SER A 167 -14.33 6.99 5.31
CA SER A 167 -15.69 7.31 5.76
C SER A 167 -15.85 7.49 7.27
N ARG A 168 -14.85 7.11 8.07
CA ARG A 168 -14.95 7.14 9.54
C ARG A 168 -14.94 8.54 10.10
N GLU A 169 -15.42 8.68 11.32
CA GLU A 169 -15.35 9.92 12.10
C GLU A 169 -13.94 10.20 12.65
N GLU A 170 -13.08 9.18 12.73
CA GLU A 170 -11.68 9.33 13.08
C GLU A 170 -10.73 9.31 11.88
N LYS A 171 -9.57 9.98 12.02
CA LYS A 171 -8.48 9.88 11.05
C LYS A 171 -7.86 8.48 11.08
N ILE A 172 -7.47 7.98 9.92
CA ILE A 172 -6.76 6.70 9.79
C ILE A 172 -5.39 6.89 9.14
N TYR A 173 -4.46 6.03 9.51
CA TYR A 173 -3.08 6.03 9.02
C TYR A 173 -2.87 4.81 8.14
N THR A 174 -2.42 5.03 6.91
CA THR A 174 -2.32 3.97 5.88
C THR A 174 -1.05 4.15 5.06
N TYR A 175 -0.72 3.16 4.23
CA TYR A 175 0.34 3.31 3.23
C TYR A 175 0.06 4.37 2.16
N MET A 176 -1.21 4.78 2.01
CA MET A 176 -1.60 5.93 1.18
C MET A 176 -1.47 7.24 1.96
N GLY A 177 -0.79 7.25 3.11
CA GLY A 177 -0.69 8.38 4.02
C GLY A 177 -1.90 8.51 4.94
N THR A 178 -1.98 9.65 5.63
CA THR A 178 -3.10 9.99 6.52
C THR A 178 -4.36 10.28 5.72
N LEU A 179 -5.45 9.61 6.08
CA LEU A 179 -6.79 9.87 5.55
C LEU A 179 -7.65 10.50 6.65
N LEU A 180 -8.18 11.67 6.34
CA LEU A 180 -8.98 12.50 7.22
C LEU A 180 -10.39 11.92 7.40
N PRO A 181 -11.06 12.22 8.53
CA PRO A 181 -12.43 11.81 8.76
C PRO A 181 -13.40 12.20 7.64
N GLU A 182 -14.51 11.46 7.55
CA GLU A 182 -15.71 11.83 6.80
C GLU A 182 -15.42 12.25 5.36
N PHE A 183 -14.56 11.53 4.65
CA PHE A 183 -14.12 11.84 3.29
C PHE A 183 -13.40 13.20 3.19
N GLY A 184 -12.60 13.56 4.20
CA GLY A 184 -11.91 14.85 4.26
C GLY A 184 -10.80 15.04 3.21
N ASN A 185 -10.24 13.95 2.69
CA ASN A 185 -9.28 13.95 1.59
C ASN A 185 -9.35 12.66 0.76
N ILE A 186 -8.71 12.73 -0.42
CA ILE A 186 -8.44 11.59 -1.29
C ILE A 186 -6.94 11.55 -1.57
N ASN A 187 -6.27 10.48 -1.18
CA ASN A 187 -4.87 10.27 -1.56
C ASN A 187 -4.79 9.28 -2.71
N TYR A 188 -3.92 9.54 -3.69
CA TYR A 188 -3.74 8.67 -4.86
C TYR A 188 -2.26 8.47 -5.17
N SER A 189 -1.93 7.38 -5.86
CA SER A 189 -0.56 7.06 -6.28
C SER A 189 -0.54 6.72 -7.75
N GLY A 190 0.57 7.01 -8.42
CA GLY A 190 0.84 6.57 -9.77
C GLY A 190 1.33 7.68 -10.70
N ALA A 191 1.93 7.27 -11.80
CA ALA A 191 2.48 8.16 -12.81
C ALA A 191 1.51 8.45 -13.96
N GLY A 192 0.28 7.90 -13.95
CA GLY A 192 -0.71 8.13 -15.00
C GLY A 192 -0.13 7.86 -16.40
N GLN A 193 -0.20 8.84 -17.29
CA GLN A 193 0.33 8.77 -18.67
C GLN A 193 1.86 8.58 -18.79
N LEU A 194 2.64 8.79 -17.72
CA LEU A 194 4.07 8.45 -17.70
C LEU A 194 4.33 6.98 -17.31
N ASN A 195 3.32 6.25 -16.83
CA ASN A 195 3.51 4.91 -16.28
C ASN A 195 3.95 3.91 -17.36
N PRO A 196 5.05 3.16 -17.15
CA PRO A 196 5.53 2.16 -18.11
C PRO A 196 4.49 1.15 -18.57
N LEU A 197 3.76 0.54 -17.63
CA LEU A 197 2.80 -0.51 -17.95
C LEU A 197 1.56 0.04 -18.65
N GLN A 198 1.13 1.27 -18.37
CA GLN A 198 0.02 1.90 -19.10
C GLN A 198 0.36 2.13 -20.58
N ASN A 199 1.61 2.54 -20.85
CA ASN A 199 2.07 2.86 -22.20
C ASN A 199 2.35 1.62 -23.07
N ASP A 200 2.44 0.43 -22.47
CA ASP A 200 2.69 -0.82 -23.20
C ASP A 200 1.50 -1.81 -23.11
N TYR A 201 0.41 -1.44 -22.43
CA TYR A 201 -0.72 -2.34 -22.21
C TYR A 201 -1.56 -2.57 -23.47
N ASN A 202 -1.74 -3.83 -23.83
CA ASN A 202 -2.60 -4.26 -24.92
C ASN A 202 -3.96 -4.70 -24.36
N LYS A 203 -5.00 -3.90 -24.65
CA LYS A 203 -6.37 -4.14 -24.17
C LYS A 203 -6.98 -5.45 -24.73
N THR A 204 -6.57 -5.88 -25.92
CA THR A 204 -7.07 -7.10 -26.58
C THR A 204 -6.49 -8.35 -25.94
N THR A 205 -5.16 -8.40 -25.80
CA THR A 205 -4.48 -9.58 -25.24
C THR A 205 -4.46 -9.60 -23.72
N LYS A 206 -4.79 -8.47 -23.07
CA LYS A 206 -4.66 -8.26 -21.61
C LYS A 206 -3.25 -8.59 -21.12
N SER A 207 -2.27 -8.08 -21.84
CA SER A 207 -0.83 -8.26 -21.59
C SER A 207 -0.08 -7.03 -22.10
N TYR A 208 1.23 -7.12 -22.20
CA TYR A 208 2.13 -6.02 -22.59
C TYR A 208 2.73 -6.31 -23.97
N ASN A 209 2.85 -5.29 -24.82
CA ASN A 209 3.32 -5.47 -26.20
C ASN A 209 4.81 -5.83 -26.24
N THR A 210 5.64 -5.13 -25.49
CA THR A 210 7.10 -5.20 -25.54
C THR A 210 7.74 -5.51 -24.18
N ILE A 211 7.11 -5.09 -23.09
CA ILE A 211 7.58 -5.32 -21.72
C ILE A 211 7.45 -6.81 -21.38
N GLY A 212 8.52 -7.37 -20.80
CA GLY A 212 8.59 -8.79 -20.44
C GLY A 212 9.83 -9.12 -19.61
N ILE A 213 10.04 -10.41 -19.36
CA ILE A 213 11.25 -10.91 -18.69
C ILE A 213 12.45 -10.58 -19.59
N GLY A 214 13.53 -10.06 -19.02
CA GLY A 214 14.74 -9.67 -19.75
C GLY A 214 14.74 -8.24 -20.28
N THR A 215 13.64 -7.49 -20.18
CA THR A 215 13.62 -6.06 -20.54
C THR A 215 14.58 -5.28 -19.64
N ARG A 216 15.57 -4.61 -20.26
CA ARG A 216 16.50 -3.70 -19.60
C ARG A 216 15.81 -2.39 -19.25
N ILE A 217 16.04 -1.87 -18.06
CA ILE A 217 15.35 -0.71 -17.50
C ILE A 217 16.32 0.26 -16.81
N PHE A 218 15.90 1.52 -16.68
CA PHE A 218 16.43 2.43 -15.68
C PHE A 218 15.86 2.02 -14.32
N LEU A 219 16.73 1.75 -13.34
CA LEU A 219 16.32 1.35 -11.98
C LEU A 219 17.17 2.07 -10.94
N GLY A 220 16.55 2.97 -10.17
CA GLY A 220 17.22 3.65 -9.06
C GLY A 220 18.41 4.52 -9.47
N GLY A 221 18.51 4.96 -10.73
CA GLY A 221 19.68 5.70 -11.21
C GLY A 221 20.79 4.83 -11.82
N GLY A 222 20.63 3.50 -11.79
CA GLY A 222 21.48 2.54 -12.48
C GLY A 222 20.73 1.73 -13.54
N ILE A 223 21.38 0.68 -14.03
CA ILE A 223 20.78 -0.27 -14.98
C ILE A 223 20.16 -1.44 -14.20
N GLY A 224 18.92 -1.76 -14.52
CA GLY A 224 18.22 -2.93 -13.99
C GLY A 224 17.58 -3.76 -15.09
N TYR A 225 16.92 -4.84 -14.66
CA TYR A 225 16.19 -5.75 -15.54
C TYR A 225 14.86 -6.15 -14.90
N ILE A 226 13.85 -6.32 -15.75
CA ILE A 226 12.62 -7.02 -15.40
C ILE A 226 12.93 -8.52 -15.43
N ILE A 227 12.68 -9.21 -14.33
CA ILE A 227 12.99 -10.64 -14.18
C ILE A 227 11.74 -11.50 -13.94
N GLY A 228 10.57 -10.86 -13.94
CA GLY A 228 9.28 -11.49 -13.73
C GLY A 228 8.16 -10.46 -13.59
N GLU A 229 6.94 -10.94 -13.51
CA GLU A 229 5.74 -10.12 -13.35
C GLU A 229 5.54 -9.61 -11.91
N GLY A 230 6.20 -10.26 -10.95
CA GLY A 230 6.13 -9.92 -9.53
C GLY A 230 4.85 -10.39 -8.83
N THR A 231 4.85 -10.27 -7.52
CA THR A 231 3.72 -10.73 -6.69
C THR A 231 2.48 -9.89 -6.91
N GLN A 232 1.29 -10.49 -6.81
CA GLN A 232 -0.02 -9.84 -7.02
C GLN A 232 -0.26 -9.28 -8.44
N HIS A 233 0.59 -9.59 -9.41
CA HIS A 233 0.42 -9.20 -10.81
C HIS A 233 -0.95 -9.66 -11.35
N ASN A 234 -1.78 -8.72 -11.79
CA ASN A 234 -3.05 -9.02 -12.43
C ASN A 234 -3.41 -7.99 -13.52
N PRO A 235 -2.98 -8.20 -14.77
CA PRO A 235 -3.22 -7.27 -15.86
C PRO A 235 -4.70 -7.24 -16.27
N ASN A 236 -5.47 -8.30 -15.96
CA ASN A 236 -6.90 -8.36 -16.28
C ASN A 236 -7.73 -7.28 -15.59
N THR A 237 -7.28 -6.80 -14.44
CA THR A 237 -7.91 -5.71 -13.67
C THR A 237 -7.08 -4.42 -13.72
N ALA A 238 -6.21 -4.27 -14.73
CA ALA A 238 -5.24 -3.18 -14.85
C ALA A 238 -4.30 -3.03 -13.63
N PHE A 239 -4.08 -4.13 -12.89
CA PHE A 239 -3.25 -4.17 -11.69
C PHE A 239 -1.97 -4.99 -11.95
N GLY A 240 -1.34 -4.75 -13.10
CA GLY A 240 -0.04 -5.33 -13.38
C GLY A 240 1.06 -4.71 -12.54
N THR A 241 2.11 -5.49 -12.33
CA THR A 241 3.32 -5.16 -11.56
C THR A 241 4.56 -5.70 -12.28
N LEU A 242 5.74 -5.36 -11.78
CA LEU A 242 7.03 -5.87 -12.26
C LEU A 242 7.88 -6.39 -11.09
N MET A 243 8.53 -7.54 -11.27
CA MET A 243 9.67 -7.95 -10.45
C MET A 243 10.94 -7.46 -11.12
N VAL A 244 11.76 -6.72 -10.38
CA VAL A 244 12.96 -6.07 -10.93
C VAL A 244 14.19 -6.38 -10.10
N LYS A 245 15.34 -6.46 -10.76
CA LYS A 245 16.65 -6.51 -10.11
C LYS A 245 17.65 -5.53 -10.72
N GLY A 246 18.58 -5.05 -9.92
CA GLY A 246 19.72 -4.25 -10.38
C GLY A 246 20.85 -4.22 -9.36
N ASP A 247 22.02 -3.77 -9.79
CA ASP A 247 23.18 -3.59 -8.92
C ASP A 247 23.04 -2.28 -8.14
N LEU A 248 22.84 -2.38 -6.82
CA LEU A 248 22.64 -1.25 -5.92
C LEU A 248 23.86 -0.32 -5.91
N LYS A 249 25.07 -0.86 -6.13
CA LYS A 249 26.32 -0.08 -6.15
C LYS A 249 26.36 0.95 -7.28
N THR A 250 25.59 0.73 -8.34
CA THR A 250 25.51 1.64 -9.50
C THR A 250 24.37 2.65 -9.41
N MET A 251 23.57 2.59 -8.34
CA MET A 251 22.37 3.39 -8.17
C MET A 251 22.69 4.74 -7.50
N ASN A 252 21.70 5.62 -7.47
CA ASN A 252 21.84 6.97 -6.94
C ASN A 252 20.68 7.32 -6.01
N ASN A 253 20.99 7.91 -4.86
CA ASN A 253 20.00 8.26 -3.84
C ASN A 253 18.98 9.29 -4.34
N LYS A 254 19.26 10.06 -5.41
CA LYS A 254 18.25 10.89 -6.09
C LYS A 254 17.03 10.09 -6.56
N TYR A 255 17.22 8.81 -6.88
CA TYR A 255 16.20 7.91 -7.44
C TYR A 255 15.87 6.73 -6.50
N LEU A 256 16.54 6.61 -5.36
CA LEU A 256 16.23 5.68 -4.26
C LEU A 256 16.19 6.46 -2.94
N ARG A 257 14.98 6.75 -2.44
CA ARG A 257 14.79 7.56 -1.22
C ARG A 257 14.00 6.80 -0.17
N GLY A 258 14.57 6.64 1.01
CA GLY A 258 13.85 6.23 2.20
C GLY A 258 12.82 7.28 2.58
N ALA A 259 11.68 6.81 3.08
CA ALA A 259 10.63 7.67 3.60
C ALA A 259 9.91 6.97 4.75
N THR A 260 9.55 7.77 5.75
CA THR A 260 8.67 7.35 6.85
C THR A 260 7.26 7.82 6.57
N ILE A 261 6.32 6.88 6.49
CA ILE A 261 4.89 7.18 6.40
C ILE A 261 4.33 7.20 7.84
N PRO A 262 3.78 8.32 8.33
CA PRO A 262 3.39 8.48 9.72
C PRO A 262 2.47 7.34 10.21
N LYS A 263 2.87 6.67 11.30
CA LYS A 263 2.17 5.53 11.93
C LYS A 263 1.90 4.34 11.00
N TYR A 264 2.58 4.26 9.86
CA TYR A 264 2.50 3.12 8.96
C TYR A 264 3.84 2.39 8.86
N GLY A 265 4.95 3.11 8.73
CA GLY A 265 6.29 2.52 8.62
C GLY A 265 7.15 3.14 7.53
N SER A 266 8.35 2.59 7.38
CA SER A 266 9.27 2.95 6.31
C SER A 266 8.85 2.39 4.95
N SER A 267 9.18 3.11 3.88
CA SER A 267 8.99 2.67 2.49
C SER A 267 10.07 3.29 1.61
N LEU A 268 10.44 2.61 0.52
CA LEU A 268 11.46 3.08 -0.41
C LEU A 268 10.79 3.67 -1.65
N PHE A 269 11.03 4.95 -1.92
CA PHE A 269 10.70 5.54 -3.21
C PHE A 269 11.70 5.08 -4.26
N VAL A 270 11.21 4.46 -5.33
CA VAL A 270 12.05 3.88 -6.38
C VAL A 270 11.71 4.50 -7.73
N GLY A 271 12.73 5.06 -8.40
CA GLY A 271 12.68 5.49 -9.79
C GLY A 271 12.81 4.32 -10.74
N ILE A 272 11.80 4.09 -11.59
CA ILE A 272 11.83 3.07 -12.63
C ILE A 272 11.45 3.70 -13.96
N GLY A 273 12.31 3.55 -14.97
CA GLY A 273 12.04 3.96 -16.34
C GLY A 273 12.15 2.78 -17.29
N VAL A 274 11.19 2.65 -18.20
CA VAL A 274 11.19 1.57 -19.20
C VAL A 274 11.14 2.20 -20.59
N PRO A 275 12.09 1.88 -21.48
CA PRO A 275 12.00 2.29 -22.87
C PRO A 275 11.10 1.33 -23.64
N ILE A 276 10.11 1.87 -24.34
CA ILE A 276 9.17 1.13 -25.18
C ILE A 276 9.59 1.32 -26.64
N PRO A 277 10.08 0.26 -27.32
CA PRO A 277 10.39 0.35 -28.74
C PRO A 277 9.11 0.42 -29.56
N VAL A 278 8.98 1.43 -30.42
CA VAL A 278 7.79 1.65 -31.24
C VAL A 278 7.90 0.85 -32.52
N LEU A 279 7.45 -0.42 -32.48
CA LEU A 279 7.62 -1.36 -33.60
C LEU A 279 6.48 -1.29 -34.64
N ASN A 280 5.31 -0.81 -34.21
CA ASN A 280 4.08 -0.76 -35.01
C ASN A 280 3.09 0.29 -34.47
N GLU A 281 1.98 0.44 -35.20
CA GLU A 281 0.90 1.39 -34.89
C GLU A 281 0.22 1.12 -33.54
N ASP A 282 0.03 -0.15 -33.15
CA ASP A 282 -0.63 -0.50 -31.89
C ASP A 282 0.19 -0.07 -30.67
N ILE A 283 1.51 -0.23 -30.74
CA ILE A 283 2.43 0.25 -29.69
C ILE A 283 2.42 1.78 -29.63
N ALA A 284 2.50 2.45 -30.79
CA ALA A 284 2.43 3.91 -30.85
C ALA A 284 1.13 4.44 -30.22
N LYS A 285 0.01 3.79 -30.48
CA LYS A 285 -1.29 4.11 -29.89
C LYS A 285 -1.32 3.87 -28.37
N ALA A 286 -0.72 2.77 -27.89
CA ALA A 286 -0.63 2.49 -26.45
C ALA A 286 0.23 3.53 -25.71
N CYS A 287 1.32 3.98 -26.34
CA CYS A 287 2.22 5.02 -25.81
C CYS A 287 1.61 6.44 -25.78
N ALA A 288 0.43 6.64 -26.37
CA ALA A 288 -0.30 7.90 -26.36
C ALA A 288 -1.48 7.89 -25.39
N ILE A 289 -1.47 7.00 -24.38
CA ILE A 289 -2.48 6.97 -23.32
C ILE A 289 -2.48 8.27 -22.51
N ARG A 290 -3.67 8.81 -22.23
CA ARG A 290 -3.82 10.07 -21.48
C ARG A 290 -4.26 9.82 -20.06
N ASP A 291 -3.96 10.77 -19.18
CA ASP A 291 -4.44 10.77 -17.80
C ASP A 291 -5.97 10.71 -17.67
N GLU A 292 -6.73 11.19 -18.67
CA GLU A 292 -8.20 11.12 -18.67
C GLU A 292 -8.77 9.75 -19.04
N ASP A 293 -7.98 8.94 -19.75
CA ASP A 293 -8.36 7.60 -20.21
C ASP A 293 -8.09 6.51 -19.15
N ILE A 294 -7.37 6.87 -18.08
CA ILE A 294 -6.98 5.95 -17.02
C ILE A 294 -7.94 6.09 -15.84
N GLU A 295 -8.92 5.20 -15.79
CA GLU A 295 -9.89 5.13 -14.68
C GLU A 295 -9.21 4.77 -13.35
N VAL A 296 -9.56 5.51 -12.30
CA VAL A 296 -9.10 5.32 -10.93
C VAL A 296 -10.30 5.15 -10.00
N PRO A 297 -10.48 3.98 -9.36
CA PRO A 297 -11.50 3.82 -8.34
C PRO A 297 -11.09 4.55 -7.05
N ILE A 298 -12.04 5.21 -6.40
CA ILE A 298 -11.89 5.80 -5.06
C ILE A 298 -12.47 4.80 -4.06
N VAL A 299 -11.59 4.22 -3.25
CA VAL A 299 -11.90 3.15 -2.31
C VAL A 299 -11.90 3.69 -0.89
N ASP A 300 -12.88 3.29 -0.10
CA ASP A 300 -12.99 3.67 1.30
C ASP A 300 -12.17 2.73 2.20
N TYR A 301 -11.05 3.25 2.71
CA TYR A 301 -10.15 2.57 3.63
C TYR A 301 -10.66 2.61 5.08
N GLY A 302 -11.71 3.39 5.35
CA GLY A 302 -12.45 3.37 6.60
C GLY A 302 -13.07 2.00 6.86
N VAL A 303 -13.43 1.22 5.84
CA VAL A 303 -13.94 -0.14 6.04
C VAL A 303 -12.77 -1.09 6.35
N PRO A 304 -12.69 -1.67 7.58
CA PRO A 304 -11.57 -2.54 8.00
C PRO A 304 -11.70 -3.96 7.46
N ARG A 305 -12.02 -4.10 6.17
CA ARG A 305 -12.13 -5.39 5.48
C ARG A 305 -11.19 -5.40 4.29
N ARG A 306 -10.82 -6.60 3.84
CA ARG A 306 -10.02 -6.79 2.62
C ARG A 306 -10.74 -6.23 1.39
N GLU A 307 -12.02 -6.57 1.28
CA GLU A 307 -12.91 -6.04 0.25
C GLU A 307 -13.51 -4.74 0.77
N ARG A 308 -13.02 -3.64 0.20
CA ARG A 308 -13.44 -2.29 0.55
C ARG A 308 -14.38 -1.77 -0.52
N PRO A 309 -15.40 -0.98 -0.16
CA PRO A 309 -16.32 -0.42 -1.13
C PRO A 309 -15.64 0.66 -1.96
N THR A 310 -15.93 0.67 -3.26
CA THR A 310 -15.63 1.79 -4.15
C THR A 310 -16.74 2.81 -4.02
N VAL A 311 -16.41 4.02 -3.57
CA VAL A 311 -17.39 5.09 -3.33
C VAL A 311 -17.61 5.96 -4.57
N ALA A 312 -16.61 6.07 -5.43
CA ALA A 312 -16.66 6.82 -6.68
C ALA A 312 -15.58 6.32 -7.66
N LYS A 313 -15.66 6.78 -8.91
CA LYS A 313 -14.63 6.58 -9.93
C LYS A 313 -14.22 7.92 -10.51
N THR A 314 -12.96 8.06 -10.88
CA THR A 314 -12.37 9.27 -11.47
C THR A 314 -11.23 8.88 -12.42
N ASN A 315 -10.34 9.81 -12.77
CA ASN A 315 -9.13 9.57 -13.55
C ASN A 315 -7.97 10.45 -13.06
N TYR A 316 -6.77 10.25 -13.60
CA TYR A 316 -5.59 11.01 -13.17
C TYR A 316 -5.70 12.51 -13.52
N LYS A 317 -6.38 12.87 -14.61
CA LYS A 317 -6.55 14.28 -15.01
C LYS A 317 -7.31 15.06 -13.93
N GLU A 318 -8.40 14.51 -13.43
CA GLU A 318 -9.18 15.13 -12.35
C GLU A 318 -8.42 15.11 -11.02
N LEU A 319 -7.80 13.99 -10.64
CA LEU A 319 -7.02 13.87 -9.39
C LEU A 319 -5.86 14.88 -9.32
N ARG A 320 -5.26 15.25 -10.45
CA ARG A 320 -4.17 16.24 -10.51
C ARG A 320 -4.61 17.69 -10.36
N LYS A 321 -5.90 18.01 -10.47
CA LYS A 321 -6.41 19.35 -10.19
C LYS A 321 -6.28 19.75 -8.71
N GLY A 322 -6.03 18.78 -7.82
CA GLY A 322 -5.87 18.99 -6.38
C GLY A 322 -7.20 19.04 -5.61
N LYS A 323 -8.33 18.98 -6.33
CA LYS A 323 -9.69 18.89 -5.78
C LYS A 323 -10.62 18.28 -6.80
N ILE A 324 -11.55 17.44 -6.34
CA ILE A 324 -12.62 16.87 -7.18
C ILE A 324 -13.95 16.97 -6.45
N SER A 325 -15.05 17.10 -7.19
CA SER A 325 -16.41 16.93 -6.67
C SER A 325 -16.85 15.49 -6.88
N ILE A 326 -17.32 14.83 -5.83
CA ILE A 326 -17.91 13.50 -5.93
C ILE A 326 -19.29 13.49 -5.27
N GLU A 327 -20.21 12.73 -5.87
CA GLU A 327 -21.47 12.37 -5.22
C GLU A 327 -21.22 11.22 -4.25
N LEU A 328 -21.41 11.47 -2.96
CA LEU A 328 -21.34 10.45 -1.93
C LEU A 328 -22.74 9.97 -1.57
N ASN A 329 -22.91 8.64 -1.57
CA ASN A 329 -24.08 8.00 -0.97
C ASN A 329 -23.78 7.68 0.49
N ILE A 330 -24.26 8.51 1.41
CA ILE A 330 -24.15 8.24 2.85
C ILE A 330 -25.46 7.58 3.30
N ASN A 331 -25.36 6.44 3.97
CA ASN A 331 -26.49 5.68 4.55
C ASN A 331 -27.60 5.28 3.55
N GLY A 332 -27.25 5.04 2.28
CA GLY A 332 -28.16 4.49 1.28
C GLY A 332 -29.31 5.40 0.81
N THR A 333 -29.40 6.63 1.30
CA THR A 333 -30.55 7.53 1.02
C THR A 333 -30.18 8.97 0.69
N LYS A 334 -29.00 9.48 1.09
CA LYS A 334 -28.63 10.87 0.86
C LYS A 334 -27.43 10.98 -0.08
N LYS A 335 -27.66 11.57 -1.26
CA LYS A 335 -26.63 12.02 -2.18
C LYS A 335 -26.14 13.40 -1.74
N ILE A 336 -24.87 13.51 -1.41
CA ILE A 336 -24.23 14.79 -1.09
C ILE A 336 -23.10 14.99 -2.10
N GLU A 337 -23.15 16.08 -2.84
CA GLU A 337 -21.98 16.53 -3.60
C GLU A 337 -20.97 17.15 -2.63
N LYS A 338 -19.77 16.58 -2.58
CA LYS A 338 -18.69 17.08 -1.73
C LYS A 338 -17.46 17.36 -2.57
N THR A 339 -16.91 18.56 -2.45
CA THR A 339 -15.59 18.88 -3.01
C THR A 339 -14.52 18.44 -2.02
N ILE A 340 -13.63 17.55 -2.44
CA ILE A 340 -12.62 16.91 -1.60
C ILE A 340 -11.23 17.20 -2.18
N LYS A 341 -10.28 17.55 -1.31
CA LYS A 341 -8.89 17.77 -1.71
C LYS A 341 -8.23 16.45 -2.09
N THR A 342 -7.46 16.47 -3.16
CA THR A 342 -6.71 15.31 -3.65
C THR A 342 -5.21 15.53 -3.49
N ALA A 343 -4.48 14.50 -3.05
CA ALA A 343 -3.03 14.56 -2.89
C ALA A 343 -2.36 13.30 -3.45
N SER A 344 -1.25 13.49 -4.17
CA SER A 344 -0.46 12.36 -4.66
C SER A 344 0.54 11.89 -3.59
N VAL A 345 0.68 10.58 -3.41
CA VAL A 345 1.73 9.96 -2.59
C VAL A 345 2.96 9.55 -3.43
N SER A 346 2.91 9.78 -4.74
CA SER A 346 4.01 9.59 -5.69
C SER A 346 4.46 10.95 -6.25
N SER A 347 5.69 11.05 -6.76
CA SER A 347 6.19 12.31 -7.32
C SER A 347 6.17 12.26 -8.84
N TYR A 348 5.17 12.92 -9.44
CA TYR A 348 5.09 13.02 -10.90
C TYR A 348 6.26 13.81 -11.50
N LYS A 349 6.75 14.83 -10.78
CA LYS A 349 7.96 15.57 -11.18
C LYS A 349 9.15 14.61 -11.30
N LYS A 350 9.35 13.73 -10.32
CA LYS A 350 10.44 12.74 -10.34
C LYS A 350 10.20 11.65 -11.39
N SER A 351 8.96 11.21 -11.62
CA SER A 351 8.61 10.32 -12.74
C SER A 351 9.04 10.90 -14.09
N ARG A 352 8.82 12.21 -14.31
CA ARG A 352 9.29 12.91 -15.51
C ARG A 352 10.82 12.97 -15.57
N GLU A 353 11.48 13.33 -14.46
CA GLU A 353 12.94 13.31 -14.39
C GLU A 353 13.53 11.93 -14.75
N VAL A 354 12.87 10.83 -14.37
CA VAL A 354 13.29 9.47 -14.73
C VAL A 354 13.14 9.22 -16.23
N ALA A 355 11.99 9.57 -16.83
CA ALA A 355 11.77 9.39 -18.27
C ALA A 355 12.77 10.21 -19.10
N GLU A 356 13.02 11.46 -18.71
CA GLU A 356 13.99 12.34 -19.38
C GLU A 356 15.43 11.85 -19.22
N GLU A 357 15.80 11.32 -18.05
CA GLU A 357 17.15 10.80 -17.86
C GLU A 357 17.39 9.53 -18.69
N LEU A 358 16.40 8.64 -18.74
CA LEU A 358 16.44 7.48 -19.63
C LEU A 358 16.52 7.89 -21.11
N LYS A 359 15.76 8.93 -21.52
CA LYS A 359 15.84 9.50 -22.87
C LYS A 359 17.25 9.96 -23.21
N LYS A 360 17.93 10.67 -22.30
CA LYS A 360 19.32 11.10 -22.48
C LYS A 360 20.28 9.93 -22.64
N TRP A 361 20.20 8.92 -21.77
CA TRP A 361 21.08 7.75 -21.86
C TRP A 361 20.95 7.03 -23.21
N ILE A 362 19.74 6.94 -23.75
CA ILE A 362 19.50 6.35 -25.06
C ILE A 362 20.06 7.25 -26.16
N LEU A 363 19.78 8.56 -26.16
CA LEU A 363 20.30 9.49 -27.16
C LEU A 363 21.83 9.56 -27.18
N ASN A 364 22.48 9.38 -26.02
CA ASN A 364 23.93 9.34 -25.90
C ASN A 364 24.56 8.02 -26.36
N GLY A 365 23.76 6.96 -26.57
CA GLY A 365 24.24 5.62 -26.90
C GLY A 365 24.69 4.79 -25.69
N GLU A 366 24.45 5.28 -24.47
CA GLU A 366 24.82 4.61 -23.20
C GLU A 366 23.82 3.50 -22.83
N PHE A 367 22.60 3.58 -23.36
CA PHE A 367 21.53 2.63 -23.10
C PHE A 367 20.95 2.04 -24.40
N LEU A 368 21.25 0.77 -24.63
CA LEU A 368 20.66 -0.05 -25.69
C LEU A 368 19.46 -0.83 -25.16
N LEU A 369 18.51 -1.09 -26.05
CA LEU A 369 17.30 -1.86 -25.79
C LEU A 369 17.58 -3.36 -25.85
N THR A 370 16.74 -4.14 -25.18
CA THR A 370 16.75 -5.60 -25.22
C THR A 370 15.41 -6.11 -25.71
N GLU A 371 15.42 -7.26 -26.40
CA GLU A 371 14.20 -8.01 -26.62
C GLU A 371 13.77 -8.68 -25.31
N ARG A 372 12.46 -8.85 -25.12
CA ARG A 372 11.97 -9.68 -24.02
C ARG A 372 12.28 -11.14 -24.32
N VAL A 373 12.76 -11.85 -23.30
CA VAL A 373 12.98 -13.29 -23.32
C VAL A 373 11.66 -14.04 -23.20
N ASP A 374 10.74 -13.53 -22.38
CA ASP A 374 9.40 -14.09 -22.23
C ASP A 374 8.38 -12.98 -21.90
N THR A 375 7.11 -13.27 -22.13
CA THR A 375 5.97 -12.45 -21.70
C THR A 375 5.79 -12.50 -20.18
N LEU A 376 5.09 -11.52 -19.63
CA LEU A 376 4.68 -11.54 -18.22
C LEU A 376 3.45 -12.44 -18.06
N GLY A 377 3.48 -13.30 -17.05
CA GLY A 377 2.38 -14.23 -16.72
C GLY A 377 1.08 -13.50 -16.38
N LYS A 378 -0.06 -14.18 -16.57
CA LYS A 378 -1.38 -13.68 -16.14
C LYS A 378 -1.70 -14.24 -14.75
N GLY A 379 -1.43 -13.45 -13.72
CA GLY A 379 -1.72 -13.84 -12.34
C GLY A 379 -3.19 -13.61 -11.93
N SER A 380 -3.61 -14.35 -10.91
CA SER A 380 -4.81 -14.04 -10.11
C SER A 380 -4.46 -14.17 -8.63
N SER A 381 -4.71 -13.12 -7.85
CA SER A 381 -4.46 -13.15 -6.41
C SER A 381 -5.59 -13.89 -5.71
N LYS A 382 -5.26 -14.97 -5.00
CA LYS A 382 -6.20 -15.66 -4.11
C LYS A 382 -6.06 -15.09 -2.70
N PRO A 383 -7.16 -14.87 -1.98
CA PRO A 383 -7.07 -14.46 -0.60
C PRO A 383 -6.48 -15.55 0.29
N MET A 384 -5.86 -15.12 1.39
CA MET A 384 -5.41 -16.02 2.45
C MET A 384 -6.59 -16.84 3.01
N LYS A 385 -6.36 -18.14 3.22
CA LYS A 385 -7.33 -19.06 3.85
C LYS A 385 -7.34 -18.85 5.37
N ALA A 386 -7.82 -17.70 5.84
CA ALA A 386 -8.03 -17.43 7.25
C ALA A 386 -9.51 -17.05 7.47
N LYS A 387 -10.20 -17.80 8.34
CA LYS A 387 -11.56 -17.45 8.77
C LYS A 387 -11.45 -16.53 9.98
N ALA A 388 -11.86 -15.28 9.82
CA ALA A 388 -12.12 -14.42 10.97
C ALA A 388 -13.45 -14.85 11.61
N LYS A 389 -13.51 -14.94 12.94
CA LYS A 389 -14.80 -14.97 13.63
C LYS A 389 -15.42 -13.58 13.51
N LEU A 390 -16.68 -13.52 13.13
CA LEU A 390 -17.44 -12.30 12.94
C LEU A 390 -18.27 -12.00 14.18
N VAL A 391 -18.60 -10.73 14.38
CA VAL A 391 -19.55 -10.28 15.41
C VAL A 391 -20.85 -11.09 15.33
N GLY A 392 -21.39 -11.28 14.12
CA GLY A 392 -22.61 -12.04 13.88
C GLY A 392 -22.58 -13.48 14.40
N ASP A 393 -21.39 -14.07 14.57
CA ASP A 393 -21.21 -15.44 15.09
C ASP A 393 -21.41 -15.52 16.61
N ILE A 394 -21.35 -14.39 17.33
CA ILE A 394 -21.36 -14.34 18.80
C ILE A 394 -22.46 -13.46 19.40
N ILE A 395 -23.16 -12.65 18.58
CA ILE A 395 -24.23 -11.79 19.10
C ILE A 395 -25.34 -12.60 19.75
N ARG A 396 -25.81 -12.15 20.91
CA ARG A 396 -27.02 -12.68 21.53
C ARG A 396 -28.25 -12.19 20.75
N LYS A 397 -29.19 -13.10 20.49
CA LYS A 397 -30.47 -12.83 19.84
C LYS A 397 -31.62 -13.41 20.69
N PRO A 398 -32.78 -12.75 20.80
CA PRO A 398 -33.09 -11.41 20.27
C PRO A 398 -32.35 -10.29 21.03
N PRO A 399 -32.19 -9.10 20.43
CA PRO A 399 -31.59 -7.97 21.12
C PRO A 399 -32.48 -7.48 22.26
N ILE A 400 -31.87 -7.22 23.42
CA ILE A 400 -32.55 -6.55 24.54
C ILE A 400 -32.31 -5.06 24.39
N VAL A 401 -33.38 -4.30 24.14
CA VAL A 401 -33.37 -2.85 23.91
C VAL A 401 -34.54 -2.20 24.61
N VAL A 402 -34.45 -0.90 24.87
CA VAL A 402 -35.53 -0.12 25.51
C VAL A 402 -35.68 1.26 24.87
N ASN A 403 -36.84 1.88 25.05
CA ASN A 403 -37.08 3.27 24.64
C ASN A 403 -36.58 4.26 25.72
N CYS A 404 -36.26 5.50 25.34
CA CYS A 404 -35.81 6.54 26.28
C CYS A 404 -36.86 7.02 27.29
N ASN A 405 -38.13 6.63 27.13
CA ASN A 405 -39.25 7.06 27.98
C ASN A 405 -39.39 6.25 29.28
N ILE A 406 -38.61 5.19 29.47
CA ILE A 406 -38.64 4.40 30.71
C ILE A 406 -37.92 5.13 31.86
N THR A 407 -38.23 4.72 33.08
CA THR A 407 -37.58 5.20 34.31
C THR A 407 -36.23 4.52 34.54
N ILE A 408 -35.40 5.12 35.40
CA ILE A 408 -34.11 4.54 35.84
C ILE A 408 -34.34 3.20 36.56
N ASP A 409 -35.40 3.10 37.36
CA ASP A 409 -35.73 1.87 38.09
C ASP A 409 -36.13 0.73 37.14
N GLU A 410 -36.91 1.03 36.10
CA GLU A 410 -37.25 0.06 35.05
C GLU A 410 -36.01 -0.41 34.29
N ALA A 411 -35.12 0.52 33.91
CA ALA A 411 -33.87 0.18 33.23
C ALA A 411 -32.97 -0.71 34.11
N SER A 412 -32.86 -0.38 35.40
CA SER A 412 -32.11 -1.16 36.39
C SER A 412 -32.66 -2.58 36.52
N LYS A 413 -33.99 -2.72 36.61
CA LYS A 413 -34.67 -4.02 36.66
C LYS A 413 -34.38 -4.86 35.42
N ILE A 414 -34.42 -4.26 34.23
CA ILE A 414 -34.12 -4.95 32.97
C ILE A 414 -32.67 -5.44 32.92
N LEU A 415 -31.69 -4.63 33.36
CA LEU A 415 -30.29 -5.02 33.42
C LEU A 415 -30.09 -6.26 34.31
N ILE A 416 -30.71 -6.25 35.50
CA ILE A 416 -30.61 -7.34 36.49
C ILE A 416 -31.30 -8.61 35.98
N GLU A 417 -32.55 -8.52 35.55
CA GLU A 417 -33.35 -9.68 35.13
C GLU A 417 -32.74 -10.41 33.93
N ASN A 418 -32.07 -9.68 33.04
CA ASN A 418 -31.43 -10.27 31.87
C ASN A 418 -29.94 -10.58 32.06
N ASN A 419 -29.38 -10.29 33.24
CA ASN A 419 -27.96 -10.44 33.55
C ASN A 419 -27.05 -9.80 32.48
N ILE A 420 -27.31 -8.52 32.19
CA ILE A 420 -26.57 -7.71 31.22
C ILE A 420 -26.08 -6.42 31.86
N ASN A 421 -24.98 -5.87 31.32
CA ASN A 421 -24.38 -4.63 31.80
C ASN A 421 -24.53 -3.45 30.83
N HIS A 422 -25.02 -3.70 29.63
CA HIS A 422 -25.12 -2.72 28.55
C HIS A 422 -26.51 -2.84 27.92
N LEU A 423 -27.23 -1.73 27.89
CA LEU A 423 -28.60 -1.64 27.42
C LEU A 423 -28.69 -0.56 26.33
N PRO A 424 -28.82 -0.95 25.05
CA PRO A 424 -29.08 -0.02 23.96
C PRO A 424 -30.45 0.65 24.11
N ILE A 425 -30.47 1.96 23.89
CA ILE A 425 -31.67 2.78 23.88
C ILE A 425 -32.05 3.06 22.42
N VAL A 426 -33.30 2.80 22.06
CA VAL A 426 -33.82 2.92 20.69
C VAL A 426 -34.99 3.89 20.59
N ASP A 427 -35.21 4.43 19.39
CA ASP A 427 -36.43 5.17 19.03
C ASP A 427 -37.61 4.24 18.69
N GLU A 428 -38.72 4.82 18.25
CA GLU A 428 -39.93 4.10 17.82
C GLU A 428 -39.70 3.18 16.60
N ASN A 429 -38.65 3.43 15.81
CA ASN A 429 -38.27 2.66 14.62
C ASN A 429 -37.18 1.60 14.91
N ASN A 430 -36.86 1.35 16.20
CA ASN A 430 -35.75 0.50 16.67
C ASN A 430 -34.35 1.01 16.28
N MET A 431 -34.22 2.30 15.97
CA MET A 431 -32.95 2.95 15.67
C MET A 431 -32.18 3.23 16.95
N LEU A 432 -30.88 2.96 16.94
CA LEU A 432 -30.01 3.23 18.09
C LEU A 432 -29.89 4.74 18.35
N ILE A 433 -30.34 5.21 19.52
CA ILE A 433 -30.28 6.63 19.93
C ILE A 433 -29.46 6.87 21.21
N GLY A 434 -29.17 5.81 21.97
CA GLY A 434 -28.35 5.89 23.17
C GLY A 434 -27.82 4.52 23.61
N ILE A 435 -26.91 4.52 24.57
CA ILE A 435 -26.58 3.33 25.36
C ILE A 435 -26.52 3.69 26.83
N LEU A 436 -26.96 2.76 27.67
CA LEU A 436 -26.92 2.84 29.12
C LEU A 436 -26.16 1.64 29.69
N THR A 437 -25.36 1.88 30.70
CA THR A 437 -24.63 0.82 31.42
C THR A 437 -25.03 0.76 32.88
N SER A 438 -24.71 -0.34 33.56
CA SER A 438 -24.87 -0.45 35.02
C SER A 438 -24.12 0.66 35.78
N TRP A 439 -22.99 1.15 35.24
CA TRP A 439 -22.26 2.30 35.79
C TRP A 439 -23.02 3.62 35.63
N ASP A 440 -23.74 3.81 34.52
CA ASP A 440 -24.58 5.00 34.32
C ASP A 440 -25.71 5.07 35.35
N ILE A 441 -26.34 3.93 35.66
CA ILE A 441 -27.36 3.84 36.73
C ILE A 441 -26.75 4.22 38.08
N ALA A 442 -25.61 3.65 38.45
CA ALA A 442 -24.94 3.95 39.71
C ALA A 442 -24.60 5.45 39.84
N ARG A 443 -24.07 6.05 38.76
CA ARG A 443 -23.80 7.48 38.68
C ARG A 443 -25.07 8.32 38.77
N ALA A 444 -26.16 7.89 38.14
CA ALA A 444 -27.44 8.59 38.18
C ALA A 444 -27.99 8.70 39.60
N VAL A 445 -27.92 7.61 40.37
CA VAL A 445 -28.33 7.56 41.78
C VAL A 445 -27.46 8.51 42.61
N ALA A 446 -26.13 8.46 42.44
CA ALA A 446 -25.20 9.32 43.16
C ALA A 446 -25.41 10.83 42.87
N GLN A 447 -25.86 11.16 41.66
CA GLN A 447 -26.06 12.54 41.21
C GLN A 447 -27.54 12.99 41.27
N ASN A 448 -28.43 12.16 41.81
CA ASN A 448 -29.87 12.40 41.92
C ASN A 448 -30.53 12.77 40.57
N LYS A 449 -30.07 12.12 39.49
CA LYS A 449 -30.62 12.26 38.13
C LYS A 449 -31.93 11.50 38.02
N LYS A 450 -32.89 12.03 37.26
CA LYS A 450 -34.27 11.51 37.23
C LYS A 450 -34.72 10.90 35.91
N SER A 451 -33.95 11.06 34.83
CA SER A 451 -34.36 10.61 33.50
C SER A 451 -33.26 9.85 32.76
N ILE A 452 -33.64 8.87 31.93
CA ILE A 452 -32.72 8.11 31.07
C ILE A 452 -32.03 9.04 30.05
N SER A 453 -32.76 10.01 29.53
CA SER A 453 -32.27 10.96 28.52
C SER A 453 -31.13 11.87 29.03
N GLU A 454 -31.02 12.07 30.35
CA GLU A 454 -29.94 12.80 31.02
C GLU A 454 -28.68 11.96 31.25
N ILE A 455 -28.80 10.63 31.31
CA ILE A 455 -27.71 9.73 31.73
C ILE A 455 -27.22 8.82 30.61
N MET A 456 -27.99 8.66 29.53
CA MET A 456 -27.57 7.84 28.39
C MET A 456 -26.42 8.50 27.61
N THR A 457 -25.50 7.67 27.12
CA THR A 457 -24.45 8.12 26.21
C THR A 457 -25.02 8.23 24.80
N ARG A 458 -24.92 9.42 24.20
CA ARG A 458 -25.45 9.73 22.85
C ARG A 458 -24.44 9.58 21.74
N ASN A 459 -23.15 9.74 22.03
CA ASN A 459 -22.09 9.45 21.07
C ASN A 459 -21.75 7.95 21.14
N ILE A 460 -22.40 7.16 20.29
CA ILE A 460 -22.42 5.71 20.45
C ILE A 460 -21.47 5.09 19.44
N ILE A 461 -20.46 4.42 19.97
CA ILE A 461 -19.61 3.56 19.18
C ILE A 461 -20.38 2.27 18.94
N SER A 462 -20.62 1.93 17.67
CA SER A 462 -21.34 0.73 17.23
C SER A 462 -20.50 -0.16 16.32
N SER A 463 -20.99 -1.38 16.08
CA SER A 463 -20.38 -2.39 15.21
C SER A 463 -21.42 -3.02 14.28
N THR A 464 -20.98 -3.70 13.22
CA THR A 464 -21.86 -4.44 12.31
C THR A 464 -21.65 -5.95 12.44
N VAL A 465 -22.61 -6.74 12.00
CA VAL A 465 -22.56 -8.22 12.08
C VAL A 465 -21.42 -8.84 11.28
N ASP A 466 -20.94 -8.15 10.25
CA ASP A 466 -19.86 -8.59 9.38
C ASP A 466 -18.48 -8.07 9.81
N GLU A 467 -18.41 -7.32 10.92
CA GLU A 467 -17.16 -6.82 11.48
C GLU A 467 -16.40 -7.97 12.18
N PRO A 468 -15.07 -8.12 11.96
CA PRO A 468 -14.27 -9.10 12.68
C PRO A 468 -14.17 -8.82 14.18
N ILE A 469 -14.23 -9.87 14.99
CA ILE A 469 -14.22 -9.75 16.46
C ILE A 469 -12.96 -9.06 16.99
N ASP A 470 -11.79 -9.31 16.41
CA ASP A 470 -10.54 -8.67 16.82
C ASP A 470 -10.52 -7.16 16.51
N VAL A 471 -11.21 -6.73 15.45
CA VAL A 471 -11.42 -5.31 15.14
C VAL A 471 -12.30 -4.67 16.21
N VAL A 472 -13.39 -5.34 16.60
CA VAL A 472 -14.27 -4.88 17.69
C VAL A 472 -13.54 -4.84 19.04
N ALA A 473 -12.71 -5.83 19.36
CA ALA A 473 -11.89 -5.84 20.56
C ALA A 473 -10.95 -4.63 20.64
N ARG A 474 -10.28 -4.30 19.53
CA ARG A 474 -9.43 -3.09 19.43
C ARG A 474 -10.27 -1.82 19.52
N LYS A 475 -11.46 -1.79 18.93
CA LYS A 475 -12.40 -0.66 19.01
C LYS A 475 -12.82 -0.42 20.46
N MET A 476 -13.16 -1.47 21.21
CA MET A 476 -13.47 -1.40 22.64
C MET A 476 -12.30 -0.83 23.45
N SER A 477 -11.10 -1.41 23.28
CA SER A 477 -9.90 -1.01 24.01
C SER A 477 -9.52 0.45 23.75
N ARG A 478 -9.54 0.91 22.49
CA ARG A 478 -9.18 2.29 22.11
C ARG A 478 -10.13 3.33 22.69
N ASN A 479 -11.40 2.99 22.83
CA ASN A 479 -12.41 3.91 23.35
C ASN A 479 -12.67 3.71 24.84
N ASN A 480 -11.94 2.81 25.50
CA ASN A 480 -12.11 2.44 26.90
C ASN A 480 -13.57 2.07 27.25
N ILE A 481 -14.21 1.26 26.38
CA ILE A 481 -15.59 0.78 26.57
C ILE A 481 -15.61 -0.74 26.71
N SER A 482 -16.56 -1.26 27.48
CA SER A 482 -16.74 -2.69 27.76
C SER A 482 -17.79 -3.39 26.90
N GLY A 483 -18.46 -2.66 26.01
CA GLY A 483 -19.53 -3.20 25.16
C GLY A 483 -19.85 -2.30 23.98
N VAL A 484 -20.27 -2.91 22.87
CA VAL A 484 -20.61 -2.21 21.63
C VAL A 484 -21.96 -2.72 21.12
N PRO A 485 -22.95 -1.84 20.90
CA PRO A 485 -24.17 -2.20 20.18
C PRO A 485 -23.83 -2.61 18.75
N VAL A 486 -24.51 -3.64 18.28
CA VAL A 486 -24.40 -4.15 16.92
C VAL A 486 -25.62 -3.71 16.14
N VAL A 487 -25.42 -3.04 15.01
CA VAL A 487 -26.50 -2.49 14.19
C VAL A 487 -26.51 -3.06 12.77
N ASP A 488 -27.67 -3.02 12.13
CA ASP A 488 -27.81 -3.27 10.69
C ASP A 488 -27.42 -2.03 9.86
N LYS A 489 -27.49 -2.16 8.53
CA LYS A 489 -27.19 -1.05 7.60
C LYS A 489 -28.13 0.15 7.73
N ASN A 490 -29.30 -0.07 8.30
CA ASN A 490 -30.29 0.98 8.52
C ASN A 490 -30.16 1.61 9.90
N GLY A 491 -29.22 1.17 10.75
CA GLY A 491 -29.02 1.67 12.11
C GLY A 491 -29.88 0.99 13.18
N ARG A 492 -30.57 -0.11 12.85
CA ARG A 492 -31.38 -0.87 13.81
C ARG A 492 -30.52 -1.78 14.66
N VAL A 493 -30.80 -1.84 15.96
CA VAL A 493 -30.03 -2.69 16.90
C VAL A 493 -30.35 -4.17 16.68
N LEU A 494 -29.29 -4.95 16.45
CA LEU A 494 -29.32 -6.41 16.28
C LEU A 494 -28.81 -7.16 17.52
N GLY A 495 -28.07 -6.49 18.40
CA GLY A 495 -27.55 -7.07 19.64
C GLY A 495 -26.49 -6.19 20.30
N VAL A 496 -25.78 -6.76 21.27
CA VAL A 496 -24.61 -6.15 21.91
C VAL A 496 -23.50 -7.20 21.99
N VAL A 497 -22.26 -6.79 21.73
CA VAL A 497 -21.07 -7.58 22.04
C VAL A 497 -20.35 -6.93 23.22
N THR A 498 -19.98 -7.73 24.22
CA THR A 498 -19.30 -7.24 25.43
C THR A 498 -17.88 -7.81 25.55
N ALA A 499 -17.04 -7.17 26.36
CA ALA A 499 -15.72 -7.67 26.70
C ALA A 499 -15.77 -9.07 27.33
N GLU A 500 -16.85 -9.42 28.02
CA GLU A 500 -17.08 -10.77 28.55
C GLU A 500 -17.30 -11.79 27.42
N ASP A 501 -18.11 -11.45 26.41
CA ASP A 501 -18.31 -12.31 25.24
C ASP A 501 -16.98 -12.53 24.49
N LEU A 502 -16.14 -11.50 24.41
CA LEU A 502 -14.78 -11.60 23.85
C LEU A 502 -13.86 -12.49 24.68
N SER A 503 -13.88 -12.34 26.00
CA SER A 503 -13.04 -13.11 26.93
C SER A 503 -13.36 -14.61 26.86
N LYS A 504 -14.65 -14.98 26.75
CA LYS A 504 -15.09 -16.37 26.57
C LYS A 504 -14.46 -17.04 25.34
N LEU A 505 -14.23 -16.28 24.26
CA LEU A 505 -13.59 -16.81 23.04
C LEU A 505 -12.10 -17.12 23.25
N ILE A 506 -11.42 -16.38 24.11
CA ILE A 506 -10.01 -16.63 24.47
C ILE A 506 -9.92 -17.83 25.40
N GLY A 507 -10.79 -17.91 26.41
CA GLY A 507 -10.85 -19.04 27.35
C GLY A 507 -11.13 -20.39 26.66
N MET A 508 -11.93 -20.39 25.58
CA MET A 508 -12.17 -21.58 24.76
C MET A 508 -10.95 -22.05 23.96
N ARG A 509 -10.00 -21.15 23.64
CA ARG A 509 -8.77 -21.51 22.91
C ARG A 509 -7.72 -22.23 23.79
N MET A 510 -7.81 -22.12 25.12
CA MET A 510 -6.89 -22.80 26.05
C MET A 510 -7.35 -24.21 26.44
N LYS A 511 -8.50 -24.68 25.93
CA LYS A 511 -8.92 -26.09 26.02
C LYS A 511 -8.69 -26.79 24.68
N ILE A 512 -7.43 -26.98 24.31
CA ILE A 512 -6.99 -27.92 23.26
C ILE A 512 -5.77 -28.66 23.79
#